data_AF-A0A484DMC5-F1
#
_entry.id   AF-A0A484DMC5-F1
#
_cell.length_a   1.000
_cell.length_b   1.000
_cell.length_c   1.000
_cell.angle_alpha   90.00
_cell.angle_beta   90.00
_cell.angle_gamma   90.00
#
_symmetry.space_group_name_H-M   'P 1'
#
loop_
_entity.id
_entity.type
_entity.pdbx_description
1 polymer ?
#
loop_
_entity_poly.entity_id
_entity_poly.type
_entity_poly.pdbx_seq_one_letter_code
_entity_poly.pdbx_strand_id
1 'polypeptide(L)'
;MASCSRDSTVRLWSLTPLISPLLLNILTNQPWEKIIGNTDTAMVPGSPPLLCGKVSRDIKQELDKLSFDIRAKKLRWFSECFSPPRGSSNLWDLVSIINGQDDSLLPASYSKGVMHMKHLLKFKTSEAQELTIVKMSKFGGGIGAPSKEERLKEAADIYLRLGQIQRHCELMVELGQWEKALSLAPGVSMKYWKKLMQRRADQLMAEDNDDAIPFCIATGDIKKLVTFFTGRGQLQEALVIAQGACEGNIRAPQSSPVNHTTNDVDNRQQYQSLLHKVCKELAEWYFQDGCSVLAACCHLAVDNIKLAMSSHIRGNELELAACVGIVLGEAANQSTAYCLELLARKYMTTPTWELSADLLLMIPDNHILLAKLCAFYPGSAAEVNQFHQRCGLPSAEECKAMAEAAMCEGDLFSAVKFHLLSSEPENALWIGLDHVKEQMTGSDWTMDSVQPMLDLMSYIRTDSLVTAKLTDELLILCGYIGGLLAIRRQYSNIVPALYEYTSQLLKRREVCVPLKIDQLSVELDAWRACTQSNSNPPSECQREEFSCLERRIQPTDSAALVLWGADYVTGSNLPSHSDVQLSCFTGQIIQGPVFLLEDGKSAISLNDALMWAKVNPFSPLGTGLRINPF
;
A
#
# COMPACT_ATOMS: atom_id res chain seq x y z
N MET A 1 -31.12 73.13 6.82
CA MET A 1 -30.14 73.59 7.83
C MET A 1 -30.81 73.57 9.19
N ALA A 2 -30.05 73.47 10.27
CA ALA A 2 -30.57 73.44 11.62
C ALA A 2 -29.90 74.55 12.45
N SER A 3 -30.66 75.25 13.28
CA SER A 3 -30.08 75.90 14.47
C SER A 3 -30.67 75.30 15.73
N CYS A 4 -29.86 75.31 16.78
CA CYS A 4 -30.29 74.95 18.12
C CYS A 4 -30.32 76.24 18.94
N SER A 5 -31.44 76.53 19.59
CA SER A 5 -31.51 77.57 20.62
C SER A 5 -31.02 77.04 21.97
N ARG A 6 -30.74 77.93 22.92
CA ARG A 6 -30.20 77.61 24.25
C ARG A 6 -31.08 76.66 25.08
N ASP A 7 -32.36 76.57 24.74
CA ASP A 7 -33.38 75.69 25.34
C ASP A 7 -33.44 74.29 24.68
N SER A 8 -32.44 73.93 23.88
CA SER A 8 -32.39 72.67 23.12
C SER A 8 -33.45 72.52 22.02
N THR A 9 -34.20 73.57 21.69
CA THR A 9 -35.12 73.56 20.55
C THR A 9 -34.33 73.59 19.24
N VAL A 10 -34.50 72.58 18.40
CA VAL A 10 -33.90 72.52 17.06
C VAL A 10 -34.89 73.05 16.03
N ARG A 11 -34.54 74.16 15.38
CA ARG A 11 -35.30 74.70 14.24
C ARG A 11 -34.66 74.24 12.94
N LEU A 12 -35.46 73.60 12.10
CA LEU A 12 -35.07 73.20 10.75
C LEU A 12 -35.64 74.20 9.75
N TRP A 13 -34.80 74.70 8.84
CA TRP A 13 -35.24 75.57 7.74
C TRP A 13 -34.61 75.15 6.43
N SER A 14 -35.35 75.42 5.36
CA SER A 14 -34.94 75.19 3.97
C SER A 14 -34.66 76.51 3.26
N LEU A 15 -33.50 76.58 2.59
CA LEU A 15 -33.16 77.70 1.72
C LEU A 15 -33.64 77.50 0.27
N THR A 16 -34.31 76.38 -0.04
CA THR A 16 -34.75 76.05 -1.40
C THR A 16 -35.53 77.19 -2.08
N PRO A 17 -36.49 77.88 -1.45
CA PRO A 17 -37.23 78.97 -2.09
C PRO A 17 -36.35 80.16 -2.50
N LEU A 18 -35.22 80.38 -1.81
CA LEU A 18 -34.27 81.45 -2.12
C LEU A 18 -33.24 81.00 -3.16
N ILE A 19 -32.91 79.71 -3.21
CA ILE A 19 -31.92 79.13 -4.12
C ILE A 19 -32.52 78.87 -5.52
N SER A 20 -33.77 78.41 -5.61
CA SER A 20 -34.39 78.02 -6.89
C SER A 20 -34.38 79.12 -7.96
N PRO A 21 -34.74 80.40 -7.65
CA PRO A 21 -34.66 81.49 -8.64
C PRO A 21 -33.23 81.76 -9.11
N LEU A 22 -32.24 81.66 -8.21
CA LEU A 22 -30.82 81.85 -8.53
C LEU A 22 -30.31 80.75 -9.47
N LEU A 23 -30.68 79.49 -9.20
CA LEU A 23 -30.30 78.36 -10.04
C LEU A 23 -30.94 78.46 -11.44
N LEU A 24 -32.18 78.94 -11.55
CA LEU A 24 -32.84 79.23 -12.83
C LEU A 24 -32.15 80.35 -13.61
N ASN A 25 -31.72 81.42 -12.93
CA ASN A 25 -30.93 82.50 -13.55
C ASN A 25 -29.60 81.97 -14.10
N ILE A 26 -28.93 81.06 -13.39
CA ILE A 26 -27.69 80.41 -13.83
C ILE A 26 -27.95 79.47 -15.02
N LEU A 27 -29.00 78.64 -14.97
CA LEU A 27 -29.39 77.71 -16.05
C LEU A 27 -29.71 78.43 -17.36
N THR A 28 -30.43 79.55 -17.26
CA THR A 28 -30.83 80.40 -18.41
C THR A 28 -29.73 81.38 -18.84
N ASN A 29 -28.53 81.28 -18.25
CA ASN A 29 -27.36 82.10 -18.54
C ASN A 29 -27.62 83.61 -18.47
N GLN A 30 -28.42 84.04 -17.48
CA GLN A 30 -28.60 85.46 -17.16
C GLN A 30 -27.27 86.11 -16.75
N PRO A 31 -27.15 87.45 -16.89
CA PRO A 31 -25.91 88.15 -16.59
C PRO A 31 -25.65 88.17 -15.08
N TRP A 32 -24.38 88.37 -14.69
CA TRP A 32 -23.91 88.18 -13.31
C TRP A 32 -24.63 89.06 -12.28
N GLU A 33 -25.16 90.21 -12.67
CA GLU A 33 -25.87 91.16 -11.81
C GLU A 33 -27.18 90.58 -11.24
N LYS A 34 -27.75 89.56 -11.89
CA LYS A 34 -28.95 88.83 -11.43
C LYS A 34 -28.63 87.60 -10.57
N ILE A 35 -27.35 87.31 -10.35
CA ILE A 35 -26.88 86.08 -9.67
C ILE A 35 -25.99 86.44 -8.47
N ILE A 36 -25.08 87.41 -8.64
CA ILE A 36 -24.10 87.84 -7.64
C ILE A 36 -24.31 89.34 -7.37
N GLY A 37 -24.35 89.72 -6.10
CA GLY A 37 -24.55 91.10 -5.66
C GLY A 37 -23.76 91.42 -4.39
N ASN A 38 -24.02 92.57 -3.79
CA ASN A 38 -23.49 92.97 -2.49
C ASN A 38 -24.60 92.99 -1.42
N THR A 39 -24.23 93.08 -0.15
CA THR A 39 -25.19 93.07 0.97
C THR A 39 -26.20 94.21 0.85
N ASP A 40 -25.78 95.37 0.36
CA ASP A 40 -26.62 96.57 0.27
C ASP A 40 -27.74 96.41 -0.75
N THR A 41 -27.48 95.70 -1.87
CA THR A 41 -28.48 95.41 -2.91
C THR A 41 -29.38 94.23 -2.56
N ALA A 42 -28.89 93.25 -1.79
CA ALA A 42 -29.64 92.05 -1.42
C ALA A 42 -30.58 92.23 -0.22
N MET A 43 -30.40 93.29 0.59
CA MET A 43 -31.19 93.58 1.79
C MET A 43 -32.35 94.57 1.56
N VAL A 44 -32.57 95.03 0.32
CA VAL A 44 -33.66 95.95 -0.02
C VAL A 44 -35.01 95.21 0.04
N PRO A 45 -36.05 95.74 0.70
CA PRO A 45 -37.36 95.10 0.74
C PRO A 45 -37.91 94.85 -0.68
N GLY A 46 -38.17 93.59 -1.02
CA GLY A 46 -38.68 93.18 -2.34
C GLY A 46 -37.60 92.87 -3.40
N SER A 47 -36.31 92.97 -3.08
CA SER A 47 -35.24 92.57 -4.01
C SER A 47 -35.19 91.05 -4.19
N PRO A 48 -34.88 90.54 -5.40
CA PRO A 48 -34.64 89.11 -5.60
C PRO A 48 -33.41 88.62 -4.82
N PRO A 49 -33.33 87.32 -4.47
CA PRO A 49 -32.17 86.77 -3.77
C PRO A 49 -30.91 86.88 -4.64
N LEU A 50 -29.78 87.27 -4.03
CA LEU A 50 -28.46 87.42 -4.67
C LEU A 50 -27.36 86.73 -3.85
N LEU A 51 -26.30 86.26 -4.50
CA LEU A 51 -25.13 85.68 -3.83
C LEU A 51 -24.10 86.77 -3.48
N CYS A 52 -23.85 86.97 -2.19
CA CYS A 52 -22.89 87.97 -1.71
C CYS A 52 -21.64 87.34 -1.05
N GLY A 53 -21.56 86.01 -1.04
CA GLY A 53 -20.50 85.26 -0.37
C GLY A 53 -19.14 85.37 -1.05
N LYS A 54 -18.09 84.95 -0.34
CA LYS A 54 -16.73 84.82 -0.91
C LYS A 54 -16.69 83.74 -2.00
N VAL A 55 -17.26 82.56 -1.73
CA VAL A 55 -17.26 81.39 -2.64
C VAL A 55 -17.87 81.73 -4.01
N SER A 56 -18.98 82.46 -4.06
CA SER A 56 -19.61 82.86 -5.33
C SER A 56 -18.76 83.87 -6.12
N ARG A 57 -18.00 84.74 -5.43
CA ARG A 57 -17.07 85.67 -6.07
C ARG A 57 -15.84 84.96 -6.61
N ASP A 58 -15.29 84.01 -5.85
CA ASP A 58 -14.15 83.19 -6.26
C ASP A 58 -14.52 82.35 -7.50
N ILE A 59 -15.70 81.73 -7.52
CA ILE A 59 -16.23 80.99 -8.69
C ILE A 59 -16.33 81.89 -9.93
N LYS A 60 -16.83 83.12 -9.78
CA LYS A 60 -16.91 84.09 -10.88
C LYS A 60 -15.50 84.41 -11.42
N GLN A 61 -14.56 84.72 -10.54
CA GLN A 61 -13.18 85.04 -10.93
C GLN A 61 -12.48 83.89 -11.64
N GLU A 62 -12.69 82.64 -11.22
CA GLU A 62 -12.12 81.47 -11.88
C GLU A 62 -12.79 81.15 -13.22
N LEU A 63 -14.10 81.38 -13.36
CA LEU A 63 -14.80 81.22 -14.64
C LEU A 63 -14.38 82.26 -15.68
N ASP A 64 -14.16 83.50 -15.25
CA ASP A 64 -13.74 84.60 -16.13
C ASP A 64 -12.32 84.38 -16.70
N LYS A 65 -11.51 83.50 -16.09
CA LYS A 65 -10.17 83.11 -16.57
C LYS A 65 -10.16 82.01 -17.63
N LEU A 66 -11.27 81.28 -17.81
CA LEU A 66 -11.34 80.10 -18.67
C LEU A 66 -11.83 80.45 -20.07
N SER A 67 -11.16 79.92 -21.10
CA SER A 67 -11.51 80.13 -22.52
C SER A 67 -12.39 79.04 -23.14
N PHE A 68 -12.51 77.86 -22.49
CA PHE A 68 -13.25 76.70 -22.99
C PHE A 68 -14.12 76.07 -21.90
N ASP A 69 -15.25 75.49 -22.30
CA ASP A 69 -16.21 74.77 -21.43
C ASP A 69 -16.79 75.55 -20.24
N ILE A 70 -16.93 76.87 -20.43
CA ILE A 70 -17.38 77.83 -19.41
C ILE A 70 -18.77 77.47 -18.87
N ARG A 71 -19.69 77.05 -19.75
CA ARG A 71 -21.08 76.76 -19.37
C ARG A 71 -21.19 75.52 -18.49
N ALA A 72 -20.52 74.42 -18.85
CA ALA A 72 -20.57 73.18 -18.08
C ALA A 72 -19.92 73.35 -16.70
N LYS A 73 -18.74 74.02 -16.64
CA LYS A 73 -18.06 74.32 -15.37
C LYS A 73 -18.85 75.29 -14.48
N LYS A 74 -19.50 76.30 -15.07
CA LYS A 74 -20.40 77.21 -14.35
C LYS A 74 -21.56 76.45 -13.72
N LEU A 75 -22.21 75.56 -14.47
CA LEU A 75 -23.29 74.73 -13.94
C LEU A 75 -22.81 73.78 -12.82
N ARG A 76 -21.63 73.17 -12.98
CA ARG A 76 -21.01 72.30 -11.97
C ARG A 76 -20.75 73.03 -10.65
N TRP A 77 -19.95 74.08 -10.66
CA TRP A 77 -19.50 74.73 -9.43
C TRP A 77 -20.64 75.37 -8.63
N PHE A 78 -21.62 75.99 -9.31
CA PHE A 78 -22.79 76.55 -8.60
C PHE A 78 -23.73 75.47 -8.06
N SER A 79 -23.96 74.38 -8.81
CA SER A 79 -24.80 73.30 -8.29
C SER A 79 -24.14 72.56 -7.11
N GLU A 80 -22.82 72.44 -7.08
CA GLU A 80 -22.08 71.95 -5.91
C GLU A 80 -22.26 72.87 -4.69
N CYS A 81 -22.25 74.20 -4.88
CA CYS A 81 -22.47 75.18 -3.80
C CYS A 81 -23.88 75.17 -3.23
N PHE A 82 -24.89 74.93 -4.07
CA PHE A 82 -26.30 74.98 -3.67
C PHE A 82 -26.85 73.68 -3.14
N SER A 83 -26.20 72.57 -3.48
CA SER A 83 -26.65 71.25 -3.05
C SER A 83 -26.21 70.97 -1.61
N PRO A 84 -26.99 70.19 -0.84
CA PRO A 84 -26.55 69.66 0.44
C PRO A 84 -25.21 68.92 0.31
N PRO A 85 -24.41 68.82 1.39
CA PRO A 85 -23.01 68.36 1.36
C PRO A 85 -22.77 66.88 0.99
N ARG A 86 -23.72 66.20 0.35
CA ARG A 86 -23.59 64.80 -0.07
C ARG A 86 -24.29 64.56 -1.42
N GLY A 87 -23.51 64.36 -2.49
CA GLY A 87 -23.98 63.75 -3.74
C GLY A 87 -23.78 64.57 -5.02
N SER A 88 -23.73 65.91 -4.97
CA SER A 88 -23.59 66.75 -6.16
C SER A 88 -22.26 66.56 -6.89
N SER A 89 -21.15 66.48 -6.17
CA SER A 89 -19.83 66.19 -6.75
C SER A 89 -19.79 64.84 -7.46
N ASN A 90 -20.30 63.79 -6.81
CA ASN A 90 -20.35 62.44 -7.37
C ASN A 90 -21.25 62.36 -8.62
N LEU A 91 -22.36 63.11 -8.67
CA LEU A 91 -23.19 63.24 -9.87
C LEU A 91 -22.37 63.83 -11.03
N TRP A 92 -21.63 64.91 -10.79
CA TRP A 92 -20.80 65.53 -11.82
C TRP A 92 -19.65 64.64 -12.28
N ASP A 93 -19.05 63.86 -11.38
CA ASP A 93 -18.04 62.87 -11.74
C ASP A 93 -18.62 61.80 -12.70
N LEU A 94 -19.87 61.35 -12.48
CA LEU A 94 -20.55 60.43 -13.40
C LEU A 94 -20.86 61.09 -14.76
N VAL A 95 -21.30 62.35 -14.77
CA VAL A 95 -21.54 63.12 -16.00
C VAL A 95 -20.24 63.29 -16.81
N SER A 96 -19.13 63.58 -16.14
CA SER A 96 -17.79 63.66 -16.74
C SER A 96 -17.40 62.35 -17.45
N ILE A 97 -17.66 61.19 -16.83
CA ILE A 97 -17.36 59.88 -17.42
C ILE A 97 -18.24 59.60 -18.64
N ILE A 98 -19.53 59.97 -18.58
CA ILE A 98 -20.46 59.80 -19.72
C ILE A 98 -20.00 60.66 -20.91
N ASN A 99 -19.46 61.84 -20.65
CA ASN A 99 -18.91 62.75 -21.68
C ASN A 99 -17.51 62.38 -22.18
N GLY A 100 -16.94 61.24 -21.76
CA GLY A 100 -15.68 60.71 -22.29
C GLY A 100 -14.42 61.33 -21.67
N GLN A 101 -14.50 61.90 -20.47
CA GLN A 101 -13.32 62.33 -19.72
C GLN A 101 -12.41 61.13 -19.40
N ASP A 102 -11.09 61.33 -19.43
CA ASP A 102 -10.11 60.29 -19.10
C ASP A 102 -10.20 59.87 -17.61
N ASP A 103 -10.08 58.57 -17.36
CA ASP A 103 -10.21 57.94 -16.04
C ASP A 103 -9.14 58.46 -15.06
N SER A 104 -7.98 58.89 -15.58
CA SER A 104 -6.85 59.43 -14.80
C SER A 104 -7.17 60.75 -14.10
N LEU A 105 -8.19 61.48 -14.57
CA LEU A 105 -8.59 62.79 -14.07
C LEU A 105 -9.68 62.71 -12.98
N LEU A 106 -10.09 61.50 -12.58
CA LEU A 106 -11.09 61.29 -11.54
C LEU A 106 -10.50 61.52 -10.14
N PRO A 107 -11.26 62.16 -9.23
CA PRO A 107 -10.79 62.41 -7.87
C PRO A 107 -10.64 61.11 -7.07
N ALA A 108 -9.68 61.05 -6.14
CA ALA A 108 -9.46 59.87 -5.29
C ALA A 108 -10.67 59.49 -4.41
N SER A 109 -11.57 60.44 -4.16
CA SER A 109 -12.83 60.21 -3.44
C SER A 109 -13.92 59.52 -4.29
N TYR A 110 -13.73 59.38 -5.60
CA TYR A 110 -14.70 58.78 -6.52
C TYR A 110 -15.09 57.35 -6.10
N SER A 111 -14.12 56.55 -5.66
CA SER A 111 -14.34 55.18 -5.18
C SER A 111 -15.19 55.09 -3.91
N LYS A 112 -15.32 56.19 -3.15
CA LYS A 112 -16.15 56.27 -1.94
C LYS A 112 -17.61 56.64 -2.23
N GLY A 113 -17.93 57.03 -3.47
CA GLY A 113 -19.27 57.37 -3.94
C GLY A 113 -19.90 56.29 -4.82
N VAL A 114 -21.00 56.64 -5.50
CA VAL A 114 -21.63 55.81 -6.54
C VAL A 114 -20.75 55.86 -7.78
N MET A 115 -20.18 54.73 -8.16
CA MET A 115 -19.34 54.61 -9.35
C MET A 115 -20.14 54.26 -10.61
N HIS A 116 -19.66 54.72 -11.76
CA HIS A 116 -20.14 54.35 -13.09
C HIS A 116 -19.90 52.85 -13.36
N MET A 117 -20.83 52.20 -14.07
CA MET A 117 -20.80 50.75 -14.34
C MET A 117 -19.50 50.24 -14.98
N LYS A 118 -18.88 51.06 -15.84
CA LYS A 118 -17.58 50.76 -16.49
C LYS A 118 -16.46 50.52 -15.47
N HIS A 119 -16.52 51.16 -14.30
CA HIS A 119 -15.44 51.19 -13.31
C HIS A 119 -15.69 50.22 -12.15
N LEU A 120 -16.95 49.82 -11.91
CA LEU A 120 -17.35 49.00 -10.76
C LEU A 120 -16.49 47.74 -10.59
N LEU A 121 -16.40 46.90 -11.63
CA LEU A 121 -15.65 45.63 -11.54
C LEU A 121 -14.15 45.86 -11.38
N LYS A 122 -13.57 46.86 -12.06
CA LYS A 122 -12.15 47.20 -11.99
C LYS A 122 -11.76 47.67 -10.59
N PHE A 123 -12.53 48.60 -10.01
CA PHE A 123 -12.27 49.12 -8.68
C PHE A 123 -12.48 48.05 -7.60
N LYS A 124 -13.57 47.28 -7.67
CA LYS A 124 -13.80 46.17 -6.73
C LYS A 124 -12.73 45.08 -6.83
N THR A 125 -12.23 44.78 -8.04
CA THR A 125 -11.10 43.88 -8.20
C THR A 125 -9.82 44.46 -7.57
N SER A 126 -9.54 45.74 -7.77
CA SER A 126 -8.39 46.44 -7.16
C SER A 126 -8.47 46.45 -5.64
N GLU A 127 -9.64 46.74 -5.08
CA GLU A 127 -9.91 46.71 -3.63
C GLU A 127 -9.64 45.32 -3.05
N ALA A 128 -10.15 44.26 -3.70
CA ALA A 128 -9.86 42.89 -3.28
C ALA A 128 -8.37 42.54 -3.39
N GLN A 129 -7.67 43.00 -4.44
CA GLN A 129 -6.23 42.80 -4.61
C GLN A 129 -5.43 43.52 -3.53
N GLU A 130 -5.76 44.77 -3.22
CA GLU A 130 -5.13 45.54 -2.15
C GLU A 130 -5.26 44.81 -0.81
N LEU A 131 -6.47 44.34 -0.47
CA LEU A 131 -6.71 43.56 0.75
C LEU A 131 -5.86 42.28 0.83
N THR A 132 -5.54 41.65 -0.31
CA THR A 132 -4.65 40.46 -0.36
C THR A 132 -3.16 40.78 -0.34
N ILE A 133 -2.73 41.94 -0.87
CA ILE A 133 -1.31 42.27 -1.09
C ILE A 133 -0.63 42.83 0.16
N VAL A 134 -1.37 43.36 1.14
CA VAL A 134 -0.78 44.01 2.33
C VAL A 134 0.10 43.03 3.12
N LYS A 135 1.39 43.06 2.81
CA LYS A 135 2.46 42.43 3.58
C LYS A 135 2.68 43.21 4.88
N MET A 136 3.02 42.47 5.92
CA MET A 136 3.23 42.96 7.27
C MET A 136 4.03 44.27 7.33
N SER A 137 3.47 45.30 7.95
CA SER A 137 4.31 46.13 8.82
C SER A 137 4.23 45.51 10.21
N LYS A 138 5.34 44.90 10.65
CA LYS A 138 5.48 44.32 12.00
C LYS A 138 5.52 45.39 13.11
N PHE A 139 5.31 46.66 12.80
CA PHE A 139 5.30 47.75 13.77
C PHE A 139 4.24 48.78 13.38
N GLY A 140 3.26 49.02 14.27
CA GLY A 140 2.43 50.23 14.23
C GLY A 140 0.97 50.10 13.77
N GLY A 141 0.31 48.95 13.91
CA GLY A 141 -1.15 48.88 13.82
C GLY A 141 -1.79 49.13 15.19
N GLY A 142 -2.38 50.31 15.41
CA GLY A 142 -3.06 50.64 16.66
C GLY A 142 -4.19 49.66 17.01
N ILE A 143 -4.57 49.62 18.29
CA ILE A 143 -5.71 48.86 18.82
C ILE A 143 -6.95 49.15 17.95
N GLY A 144 -7.40 48.15 17.16
CA GLY A 144 -8.54 48.28 16.25
C GLY A 144 -8.25 48.12 14.75
N ALA A 145 -7.00 47.90 14.33
CA ALA A 145 -6.71 47.57 12.93
C ALA A 145 -7.19 46.15 12.58
N PRO A 146 -7.92 45.94 11.45
CA PRO A 146 -8.46 44.63 11.11
C PRO A 146 -7.34 43.62 10.90
N SER A 147 -7.53 42.42 11.45
CA SER A 147 -6.58 41.31 11.41
C SER A 147 -6.37 40.84 9.97
N LYS A 148 -5.25 40.14 9.73
CA LYS A 148 -4.98 39.53 8.42
C LYS A 148 -6.13 38.62 8.00
N GLU A 149 -6.68 37.86 8.95
CA GLU A 149 -7.79 36.95 8.72
C GLU A 149 -9.06 37.69 8.28
N GLU A 150 -9.39 38.81 8.94
CA GLU A 150 -10.55 39.65 8.59
C GLU A 150 -10.41 40.27 7.20
N ARG A 151 -9.23 40.79 6.85
CA ARG A 151 -8.99 41.37 5.52
C ARG A 151 -9.08 40.33 4.40
N LEU A 152 -8.56 39.13 4.62
CA LEU A 152 -8.65 38.04 3.65
C LEU A 152 -10.10 37.54 3.50
N LYS A 153 -10.88 37.52 4.58
CA LYS A 153 -12.33 37.23 4.50
C LYS A 153 -13.07 38.29 3.70
N GLU A 154 -12.77 39.57 3.92
CA GLU A 154 -13.34 40.68 3.15
C GLU A 154 -12.96 40.60 1.67
N ALA A 155 -11.70 40.33 1.36
CA ALA A 155 -11.24 40.11 -0.01
C ALA A 155 -11.96 38.91 -0.67
N ALA A 156 -12.11 37.80 0.06
CA ALA A 156 -12.80 36.60 -0.42
C ALA A 156 -14.28 36.87 -0.72
N ASP A 157 -14.97 37.66 0.10
CA ASP A 157 -16.37 38.06 -0.15
C ASP A 157 -16.49 38.96 -1.40
N ILE A 158 -15.56 39.90 -1.58
CA ILE A 158 -15.52 40.72 -2.81
C ILE A 158 -15.31 39.83 -4.04
N TYR A 159 -14.34 38.90 -4.01
CA TYR A 159 -14.11 37.99 -5.14
C TYR A 159 -15.32 37.10 -5.44
N LEU A 160 -16.05 36.65 -4.42
CA LEU A 160 -17.28 35.88 -4.60
C LEU A 160 -18.36 36.71 -5.30
N ARG A 161 -18.59 37.95 -4.86
CA ARG A 161 -19.54 38.88 -5.49
C ARG A 161 -19.16 39.25 -6.93
N LEU A 162 -17.87 39.22 -7.25
CA LEU A 162 -17.34 39.41 -8.61
C LEU A 162 -17.45 38.14 -9.49
N GLY A 163 -17.91 37.02 -8.96
CA GLY A 163 -17.97 35.73 -9.66
C GLY A 163 -16.62 35.02 -9.82
N GLN A 164 -15.56 35.50 -9.15
CA GLN A 164 -14.22 34.90 -9.16
C GLN A 164 -14.11 33.78 -8.11
N ILE A 165 -14.90 32.73 -8.29
CA ILE A 165 -15.08 31.64 -7.33
C ILE A 165 -13.74 30.93 -7.03
N GLN A 166 -12.88 30.76 -8.02
CA GLN A 166 -11.57 30.12 -7.82
C GLN A 166 -10.69 30.90 -6.84
N ARG A 167 -10.62 32.23 -6.96
CA ARG A 167 -9.83 33.06 -6.04
C ARG A 167 -10.41 33.05 -4.63
N HIS A 168 -11.74 33.06 -4.52
CA HIS A 168 -12.42 32.87 -3.25
C HIS A 168 -12.01 31.55 -2.59
N CYS A 169 -12.06 30.43 -3.33
CA CYS A 169 -11.70 29.11 -2.80
C CYS A 169 -10.24 29.06 -2.29
N GLU A 170 -9.28 29.61 -3.04
CA GLU A 170 -7.88 29.64 -2.59
C GLU A 170 -7.69 30.48 -1.32
N LEU A 171 -8.35 31.64 -1.20
CA LEU A 171 -8.30 32.45 0.03
C LEU A 171 -8.92 31.72 1.22
N MET A 172 -10.05 31.02 1.01
CA MET A 172 -10.67 30.23 2.07
C MET A 172 -9.78 29.07 2.52
N VAL A 173 -8.98 28.50 1.61
CA VAL A 173 -7.95 27.51 1.96
C VAL A 173 -6.81 28.11 2.76
N GLU A 174 -6.32 29.30 2.39
CA GLU A 174 -5.31 30.02 3.18
C GLU A 174 -5.79 30.37 4.59
N LEU A 175 -7.10 30.54 4.77
CA LEU A 175 -7.76 30.76 6.06
C LEU A 175 -8.05 29.46 6.82
N GLY A 176 -7.71 28.29 6.28
CA GLY A 176 -7.99 26.98 6.85
C GLY A 176 -9.47 26.56 6.78
N GLN A 177 -10.33 27.33 6.09
CA GLN A 177 -11.77 27.07 5.97
C GLN A 177 -12.06 26.15 4.76
N TRP A 178 -11.52 24.94 4.82
CA TRP A 178 -11.59 23.94 3.75
C TRP A 178 -13.02 23.56 3.35
N GLU A 179 -13.91 23.32 4.31
CA GLU A 179 -15.31 22.93 4.03
C GLU A 179 -16.04 23.97 3.16
N LYS A 180 -15.86 25.26 3.49
CA LYS A 180 -16.47 26.36 2.72
C LYS A 180 -15.88 26.45 1.31
N ALA A 181 -14.56 26.31 1.16
CA ALA A 181 -13.92 26.28 -0.14
C ALA A 181 -14.42 25.11 -1.00
N LEU A 182 -14.51 23.91 -0.42
CA LEU A 182 -14.94 22.69 -1.11
C LEU A 182 -16.42 22.72 -1.51
N SER A 183 -17.28 23.37 -0.72
CA SER A 183 -18.70 23.54 -1.06
C SER A 183 -18.93 24.38 -2.33
N LEU A 184 -18.02 25.34 -2.61
CA LEU A 184 -18.13 26.27 -3.74
C LEU A 184 -17.26 25.87 -4.95
N ALA A 185 -16.28 25.00 -4.75
CA ALA A 185 -15.36 24.57 -5.80
C ALA A 185 -16.03 23.95 -7.05
N PRO A 186 -17.18 23.23 -6.98
CA PRO A 186 -17.89 22.78 -8.18
C PRO A 186 -18.35 23.93 -9.07
N GLY A 187 -18.58 25.12 -8.51
CA GLY A 187 -18.90 26.35 -9.24
C GLY A 187 -17.75 26.87 -10.13
N VAL A 188 -16.51 26.41 -9.90
CA VAL A 188 -15.38 26.62 -10.82
C VAL A 188 -15.37 25.52 -11.88
N SER A 189 -15.29 24.27 -11.44
CA SER A 189 -15.45 23.06 -12.25
C SER A 189 -15.32 21.80 -11.38
N MET A 190 -15.87 20.66 -11.83
CA MET A 190 -15.64 19.37 -11.17
C MET A 190 -14.16 18.95 -11.14
N LYS A 191 -13.38 19.35 -12.15
CA LYS A 191 -11.92 19.11 -12.19
C LYS A 191 -11.19 19.87 -11.09
N TYR A 192 -11.57 21.14 -10.87
CA TYR A 192 -11.00 21.95 -9.78
C TYR A 192 -11.40 21.39 -8.42
N TRP A 193 -12.68 21.05 -8.23
CA TRP A 193 -13.16 20.41 -7.00
C TRP A 193 -12.39 19.12 -6.68
N LYS A 194 -12.20 18.22 -7.66
CA LYS A 194 -11.42 16.98 -7.46
C LYS A 194 -9.98 17.29 -7.02
N LYS A 195 -9.31 18.24 -7.69
CA LYS A 195 -7.94 18.65 -7.33
C LYS A 195 -7.87 19.23 -5.91
N LEU A 196 -8.87 20.02 -5.50
CA LEU A 196 -8.91 20.63 -4.18
C LEU A 196 -9.19 19.59 -3.07
N MET A 197 -10.10 18.65 -3.32
CA MET A 197 -10.36 17.49 -2.45
C MET A 197 -9.10 16.64 -2.26
N GLN A 198 -8.40 16.32 -3.35
CA GLN A 198 -7.12 15.60 -3.30
C GLN A 198 -6.07 16.36 -2.48
N ARG A 199 -5.90 17.67 -2.71
CA ARG A 199 -4.97 18.49 -1.91
C ARG A 199 -5.28 18.43 -0.41
N ARG A 200 -6.56 18.44 -0.02
CA ARG A 200 -6.96 18.33 1.39
C ARG A 200 -6.72 16.93 1.94
N ALA A 201 -7.05 15.89 1.19
CA ALA A 201 -6.77 14.51 1.56
C ALA A 201 -5.27 14.29 1.80
N ASP A 202 -4.43 14.79 0.91
CA ASP A 202 -2.97 14.68 0.99
C ASP A 202 -2.41 15.34 2.25
N GLN A 203 -2.92 16.52 2.60
CA GLN A 203 -2.54 17.20 3.84
C GLN A 203 -2.94 16.38 5.06
N LEU A 204 -4.19 15.91 5.12
CA LEU A 204 -4.70 15.15 6.27
C LEU A 204 -4.01 13.80 6.44
N MET A 205 -3.69 13.11 5.34
CA MET A 205 -2.91 11.87 5.38
C MET A 205 -1.48 12.10 5.86
N ALA A 206 -0.85 13.22 5.51
CA ALA A 206 0.48 13.58 6.03
C ALA A 206 0.45 13.89 7.55
N GLU A 207 -0.70 14.27 8.06
CA GLU A 207 -0.97 14.52 9.49
C GLU A 207 -1.47 13.25 10.22
N ASP A 208 -1.53 12.09 9.55
CA ASP A 208 -2.11 10.83 10.04
C ASP A 208 -3.55 10.95 10.58
N ASN A 209 -4.35 11.81 9.96
CA ASN A 209 -5.72 12.10 10.39
C ASN A 209 -6.76 11.32 9.56
N ASP A 210 -7.66 10.60 10.25
CA ASP A 210 -8.78 9.84 9.69
C ASP A 210 -9.80 10.71 8.93
N ASP A 211 -9.83 12.01 9.18
CA ASP A 211 -10.64 12.96 8.40
C ASP A 211 -10.29 12.95 6.91
N ALA A 212 -9.17 12.35 6.48
CA ALA A 212 -8.83 12.15 5.08
C ALA A 212 -9.78 11.19 4.35
N ILE A 213 -10.38 10.23 5.07
CA ILE A 213 -11.14 9.11 4.49
C ILE A 213 -12.30 9.58 3.60
N PRO A 214 -13.19 10.50 4.05
CA PRO A 214 -14.30 10.97 3.22
C PRO A 214 -13.83 11.63 1.92
N PHE A 215 -12.69 12.33 1.95
CA PHE A 215 -12.15 12.99 0.77
C PHE A 215 -11.65 11.98 -0.26
N CYS A 216 -10.91 10.95 0.16
CA CYS A 216 -10.42 9.89 -0.73
C CYS A 216 -11.55 9.03 -1.32
N ILE A 217 -12.56 8.71 -0.52
CA ILE A 217 -13.76 7.98 -1.00
C ILE A 217 -14.49 8.82 -2.05
N ALA A 218 -14.70 10.11 -1.77
CA ALA A 218 -15.40 11.01 -2.68
C ALA A 218 -14.64 11.28 -3.99
N THR A 219 -13.30 11.23 -4.00
CA THR A 219 -12.50 11.38 -5.23
C THR A 219 -12.31 10.07 -5.99
N GLY A 220 -12.57 8.93 -5.34
CA GLY A 220 -12.37 7.57 -5.86
C GLY A 220 -10.92 7.10 -5.82
N ASP A 221 -10.05 7.73 -5.01
CA ASP A 221 -8.61 7.43 -4.96
C ASP A 221 -8.31 6.25 -4.01
N ILE A 222 -8.92 5.10 -4.30
CA ILE A 222 -8.92 3.88 -3.46
C ILE A 222 -7.50 3.37 -3.18
N LYS A 223 -6.62 3.34 -4.20
CA LYS A 223 -5.24 2.86 -4.03
C LYS A 223 -4.50 3.64 -2.95
N LYS A 224 -4.69 4.96 -2.90
CA LYS A 224 -4.05 5.83 -1.92
C LYS A 224 -4.58 5.55 -0.51
N LEU A 225 -5.89 5.37 -0.39
CA LEU A 225 -6.54 5.05 0.87
C LEU A 225 -6.14 3.67 1.41
N VAL A 226 -6.03 2.66 0.54
CA VAL A 226 -5.51 1.33 0.91
C VAL A 226 -4.07 1.44 1.41
N THR A 227 -3.19 2.14 0.69
CA THR A 227 -1.80 2.34 1.13
C THR A 227 -1.72 3.07 2.48
N PHE A 228 -2.61 4.03 2.74
CA PHE A 228 -2.67 4.73 4.02
C PHE A 228 -3.01 3.79 5.18
N PHE A 229 -4.05 2.97 5.04
CA PHE A 229 -4.42 1.99 6.07
C PHE A 229 -3.36 0.89 6.25
N THR A 230 -2.81 0.36 5.14
CA THR A 230 -1.70 -0.61 5.19
C THR A 230 -0.49 -0.02 5.91
N GLY A 231 -0.12 1.23 5.64
CA GLY A 231 1.01 1.91 6.29
C GLY A 231 0.86 2.08 7.81
N ARG A 232 -0.39 2.11 8.31
CA ARG A 232 -0.70 2.17 9.76
C ARG A 232 -0.89 0.79 10.39
N GLY A 233 -0.73 -0.29 9.64
CA GLY A 233 -1.02 -1.65 10.08
C GLY A 233 -2.52 -1.97 10.22
N GLN A 234 -3.41 -1.08 9.73
CA GLN A 234 -4.86 -1.27 9.77
C GLN A 234 -5.35 -2.07 8.55
N LEU A 235 -4.82 -3.29 8.39
CA LEU A 235 -5.04 -4.12 7.21
C LEU A 235 -6.51 -4.56 7.03
N GLN A 236 -7.26 -4.71 8.11
CA GLN A 236 -8.69 -5.04 8.06
C GLN A 236 -9.50 -3.91 7.39
N GLU A 237 -9.21 -2.65 7.72
CA GLU A 237 -9.86 -1.49 7.11
C GLU A 237 -9.48 -1.36 5.63
N ALA A 238 -8.21 -1.60 5.31
CA ALA A 238 -7.75 -1.67 3.92
C ALA A 238 -8.50 -2.74 3.10
N LEU A 239 -8.78 -3.90 3.70
CA LEU A 239 -9.53 -4.98 3.06
C LEU A 239 -10.97 -4.57 2.77
N VAL A 240 -11.65 -3.96 3.75
CA VAL A 240 -13.04 -3.46 3.59
C VAL A 240 -13.13 -2.43 2.46
N ILE A 241 -12.19 -1.48 2.40
CA ILE A 241 -12.14 -0.47 1.36
C ILE A 241 -11.91 -1.09 -0.02
N ALA A 242 -10.98 -2.06 -0.14
CA ALA A 242 -10.72 -2.75 -1.39
C ALA A 242 -11.94 -3.57 -1.86
N GLN A 243 -12.65 -4.24 -0.94
CA GLN A 243 -13.85 -5.00 -1.25
C GLN A 243 -15.01 -4.08 -1.67
N GLY A 244 -15.24 -2.98 -0.93
CA GLY A 244 -16.26 -1.99 -1.29
C GLY A 244 -16.03 -1.36 -2.67
N ALA A 245 -14.76 -1.20 -3.07
CA ALA A 245 -14.40 -0.81 -4.43
C ALA A 245 -14.71 -1.91 -5.47
N CYS A 246 -14.43 -3.18 -5.18
CA CYS A 246 -14.75 -4.31 -6.07
C CYS A 246 -16.25 -4.48 -6.33
N GLU A 247 -17.07 -4.16 -5.33
CA GLU A 247 -18.54 -4.13 -5.42
C GLU A 247 -19.08 -2.90 -6.17
N GLY A 248 -18.22 -1.92 -6.44
CA GLY A 248 -18.58 -0.69 -7.14
C GLY A 248 -19.34 0.32 -6.27
N ASN A 249 -19.23 0.21 -4.94
CA ASN A 249 -19.82 1.14 -3.98
C ASN A 249 -19.04 2.47 -3.93
N ILE A 250 -17.75 2.45 -4.26
CA ILE A 250 -16.89 3.64 -4.32
C ILE A 250 -16.66 4.00 -5.80
N ARG A 251 -17.18 5.16 -6.23
CA ARG A 251 -17.08 5.62 -7.62
C ARG A 251 -16.46 7.01 -7.71
N ALA A 252 -15.53 7.17 -8.65
CA ALA A 252 -15.00 8.48 -8.98
C ALA A 252 -16.09 9.36 -9.63
N PRO A 253 -16.12 10.68 -9.35
CA PRO A 253 -17.03 11.61 -10.00
C PRO A 253 -16.74 11.68 -11.50
N GLN A 254 -17.77 11.42 -12.31
CA GLN A 254 -17.70 11.39 -13.76
C GLN A 254 -17.64 12.82 -14.34
N SER A 255 -16.70 13.09 -15.25
CA SER A 255 -16.55 14.39 -15.93
C SER A 255 -17.19 14.45 -17.33
N SER A 256 -17.72 13.34 -17.84
CA SER A 256 -18.34 13.24 -19.18
C SER A 256 -19.41 12.14 -19.20
N PRO A 257 -20.44 12.22 -20.06
CA PRO A 257 -21.48 11.21 -20.12
C PRO A 257 -21.13 10.13 -21.15
N VAL A 258 -20.44 9.02 -20.81
CA VAL A 258 -20.21 7.94 -21.80
C VAL A 258 -20.06 6.52 -21.20
N ASN A 259 -20.75 5.57 -21.86
CA ASN A 259 -20.60 4.11 -21.97
C ASN A 259 -20.08 3.30 -20.77
N HIS A 260 -21.03 2.72 -20.03
CA HIS A 260 -20.85 1.93 -18.80
C HIS A 260 -20.16 0.56 -18.93
N THR A 261 -19.80 0.08 -20.12
CA THR A 261 -19.53 -1.37 -20.28
C THR A 261 -18.05 -1.77 -20.34
N THR A 262 -17.14 -0.93 -20.82
CA THR A 262 -15.71 -1.32 -20.99
C THR A 262 -14.81 -0.83 -19.86
N ASN A 263 -14.97 0.42 -19.40
CA ASN A 263 -14.12 0.98 -18.33
C ASN A 263 -14.40 0.37 -16.94
N ASP A 264 -15.61 -0.14 -16.70
CA ASP A 264 -15.99 -0.72 -15.40
C ASP A 264 -15.35 -2.10 -15.18
N VAL A 265 -15.08 -2.86 -16.26
CA VAL A 265 -14.46 -4.19 -16.17
C VAL A 265 -12.97 -4.09 -15.82
N ASP A 266 -12.24 -3.18 -16.46
CA ASP A 266 -10.81 -2.95 -16.20
C ASP A 266 -10.57 -2.42 -14.78
N ASN A 267 -11.44 -1.53 -14.29
CA ASN A 267 -11.39 -1.03 -12.92
C ASN A 267 -11.66 -2.15 -11.90
N ARG A 268 -12.62 -3.03 -12.17
CA ARG A 268 -12.95 -4.14 -11.27
C ARG A 268 -11.81 -5.14 -11.13
N GLN A 269 -11.13 -5.50 -12.23
CA GLN A 269 -9.93 -6.35 -12.17
C GLN A 269 -8.79 -5.68 -11.39
N GLN A 270 -8.62 -4.36 -11.55
CA GLN A 270 -7.63 -3.61 -10.79
C GLN A 270 -7.95 -3.59 -9.29
N TYR A 271 -9.21 -3.43 -8.89
CA TYR A 271 -9.59 -3.50 -7.48
C TYR A 271 -9.49 -4.92 -6.92
N GLN A 272 -9.81 -5.93 -7.72
CA GLN A 272 -9.66 -7.33 -7.32
C GLN A 272 -8.18 -7.67 -7.08
N SER A 273 -7.25 -7.23 -7.94
CA SER A 273 -5.82 -7.42 -7.69
C SER A 273 -5.33 -6.67 -6.44
N LEU A 274 -5.87 -5.48 -6.15
CA LEU A 274 -5.58 -4.75 -4.91
C LEU A 274 -6.11 -5.49 -3.67
N LEU A 275 -7.33 -6.04 -3.74
CA LEU A 275 -7.93 -6.85 -2.67
C LEU A 275 -7.07 -8.08 -2.36
N HIS A 276 -6.64 -8.81 -3.39
CA HIS A 276 -5.76 -9.96 -3.23
C HIS A 276 -4.43 -9.58 -2.59
N LYS A 277 -3.87 -8.40 -2.95
CA LYS A 277 -2.63 -7.90 -2.36
C LYS A 277 -2.80 -7.60 -0.86
N VAL A 278 -3.82 -6.86 -0.47
CA VAL A 278 -4.08 -6.53 0.95
C VAL A 278 -4.33 -7.79 1.77
N CYS A 279 -5.12 -8.72 1.22
CA CYS A 279 -5.40 -9.99 1.86
C CYS A 279 -4.13 -10.84 2.04
N LYS A 280 -3.23 -10.83 1.06
CA LYS A 280 -1.92 -11.49 1.17
C LYS A 280 -1.05 -10.86 2.26
N GLU A 281 -0.98 -9.53 2.33
CA GLU A 281 -0.22 -8.82 3.38
C GLU A 281 -0.80 -9.12 4.78
N LEU A 282 -2.13 -9.18 4.92
CA LEU A 282 -2.81 -9.56 6.17
C LEU A 282 -2.51 -11.02 6.56
N ALA A 283 -2.55 -11.94 5.59
CA ALA A 283 -2.21 -13.33 5.82
C ALA A 283 -0.75 -13.49 6.24
N GLU A 284 0.19 -12.79 5.60
CA GLU A 284 1.61 -12.80 5.96
C GLU A 284 1.84 -12.26 7.38
N TRP A 285 1.12 -11.19 7.77
CA TRP A 285 1.18 -10.66 9.13
C TRP A 285 0.73 -11.70 10.17
N TYR A 286 -0.44 -12.31 9.97
CA TYR A 286 -0.92 -13.38 10.87
C TYR A 286 0.02 -14.59 10.89
N PHE A 287 0.59 -14.95 9.74
CA PHE A 287 1.51 -16.07 9.65
C PHE A 287 2.79 -15.81 10.44
N GLN A 288 3.38 -14.63 10.30
CA GLN A 288 4.58 -14.21 11.05
C GLN A 288 4.33 -14.06 12.56
N ASP A 289 3.08 -13.81 12.97
CA ASP A 289 2.70 -13.79 14.39
C ASP A 289 2.57 -15.20 15.00
N GLY A 290 2.56 -16.26 14.18
CA GLY A 290 2.33 -17.65 14.62
C GLY A 290 0.87 -18.09 14.53
N CYS A 291 0.01 -17.28 13.91
CA CYS A 291 -1.41 -17.55 13.72
C CYS A 291 -1.68 -18.13 12.32
N SER A 292 -1.11 -19.31 12.02
CA SER A 292 -1.21 -19.98 10.71
C SER A 292 -2.64 -20.22 10.24
N VAL A 293 -3.56 -20.54 11.15
CA VAL A 293 -4.99 -20.74 10.87
C VAL A 293 -5.65 -19.45 10.38
N LEU A 294 -5.37 -18.31 11.03
CA LEU A 294 -5.92 -17.02 10.59
C LEU A 294 -5.34 -16.58 9.25
N ALA A 295 -4.07 -16.87 9.00
CA ALA A 295 -3.46 -16.66 7.69
C ALA A 295 -4.16 -17.48 6.59
N ALA A 296 -4.48 -18.76 6.88
CA ALA A 296 -5.24 -19.59 5.97
C ALA A 296 -6.68 -19.07 5.75
N CYS A 297 -7.36 -18.61 6.80
CA CYS A 297 -8.68 -17.98 6.70
C CYS A 297 -8.66 -16.75 5.77
N CYS A 298 -7.61 -15.92 5.84
CA CYS A 298 -7.46 -14.78 4.93
C CYS A 298 -7.41 -15.26 3.48
N HIS A 299 -6.58 -16.26 3.17
CA HIS A 299 -6.51 -16.81 1.81
C HIS A 299 -7.82 -17.46 1.33
N LEU A 300 -8.54 -18.16 2.21
CA LEU A 300 -9.86 -18.71 1.88
C LEU A 300 -10.91 -17.62 1.64
N ALA A 301 -10.83 -16.48 2.34
CA ALA A 301 -11.75 -15.36 2.14
C ALA A 301 -11.67 -14.73 0.74
N VAL A 302 -10.59 -15.01 0.00
CA VAL A 302 -10.40 -14.60 -1.41
C VAL A 302 -10.28 -15.81 -2.35
N ASP A 303 -10.83 -16.95 -1.96
CA ASP A 303 -10.88 -18.21 -2.73
C ASP A 303 -9.50 -18.79 -3.12
N ASN A 304 -8.43 -18.39 -2.43
CA ASN A 304 -7.08 -18.89 -2.70
C ASN A 304 -6.77 -20.16 -1.89
N ILE A 305 -7.37 -21.27 -2.33
CA ILE A 305 -7.27 -22.59 -1.69
C ILE A 305 -5.81 -23.06 -1.58
N LYS A 306 -4.99 -22.86 -2.62
CA LYS A 306 -3.60 -23.31 -2.64
C LYS A 306 -2.77 -22.66 -1.53
N LEU A 307 -2.86 -21.34 -1.38
CA LEU A 307 -2.13 -20.64 -0.32
C LEU A 307 -2.70 -20.92 1.06
N ALA A 308 -4.02 -21.10 1.20
CA ALA A 308 -4.63 -21.48 2.47
C ALA A 308 -4.10 -22.84 2.98
N MET A 309 -4.10 -23.85 2.11
CA MET A 309 -3.55 -25.18 2.43
C MET A 309 -2.05 -25.10 2.73
N SER A 310 -1.30 -24.30 1.95
CA SER A 310 0.12 -24.05 2.22
C SER A 310 0.36 -23.44 3.60
N SER A 311 -0.43 -22.45 4.02
CA SER A 311 -0.31 -21.82 5.33
C SER A 311 -0.59 -22.79 6.47
N HIS A 312 -1.58 -23.67 6.34
CA HIS A 312 -1.81 -24.71 7.35
C HIS A 312 -0.65 -25.71 7.45
N ILE A 313 -0.15 -26.20 6.32
CA ILE A 313 0.94 -27.19 6.28
C ILE A 313 2.27 -26.58 6.79
N ARG A 314 2.54 -25.31 6.48
CA ARG A 314 3.72 -24.58 6.99
C ARG A 314 3.59 -24.21 8.47
N GLY A 315 2.36 -24.13 8.98
CA GLY A 315 2.06 -23.95 10.40
C GLY A 315 2.10 -25.23 11.25
N ASN A 316 2.36 -26.39 10.63
CA ASN A 316 2.26 -27.71 11.23
C ASN A 316 0.87 -28.09 11.78
N GLU A 317 -0.20 -27.49 11.27
CA GLU A 317 -1.60 -27.81 11.61
C GLU A 317 -2.12 -28.91 10.67
N LEU A 318 -1.42 -30.06 10.63
CA LEU A 318 -1.62 -31.10 9.60
C LEU A 318 -2.99 -31.77 9.69
N GLU A 319 -3.47 -32.07 10.89
CA GLU A 319 -4.78 -32.70 11.11
C GLU A 319 -5.92 -31.78 10.61
N LEU A 320 -5.84 -30.49 10.94
CA LEU A 320 -6.81 -29.50 10.47
C LEU A 320 -6.71 -29.30 8.96
N ALA A 321 -5.49 -29.22 8.42
CA ALA A 321 -5.26 -29.11 6.98
C ALA A 321 -5.89 -30.29 6.23
N ALA A 322 -5.71 -31.52 6.71
CA ALA A 322 -6.31 -32.71 6.11
C ALA A 322 -7.85 -32.63 6.15
N CYS A 323 -8.44 -32.25 7.29
CA CYS A 323 -9.89 -32.07 7.40
C CYS A 323 -10.43 -31.05 6.40
N VAL A 324 -9.81 -29.87 6.31
CA VAL A 324 -10.20 -28.80 5.39
C VAL A 324 -10.01 -29.23 3.93
N GLY A 325 -8.87 -29.84 3.61
CA GLY A 325 -8.55 -30.32 2.27
C GLY A 325 -9.53 -31.36 1.74
N ILE A 326 -9.92 -32.33 2.57
CA ILE A 326 -10.95 -33.34 2.22
C ILE A 326 -12.29 -32.67 1.91
N VAL A 327 -12.70 -31.66 2.69
CA VAL A 327 -13.96 -30.93 2.47
C VAL A 327 -13.91 -30.07 1.20
N LEU A 328 -12.75 -29.47 0.90
CA LEU A 328 -12.54 -28.67 -0.32
C LEU A 328 -12.44 -29.52 -1.61
N GLY A 329 -12.24 -30.84 -1.48
CA GLY A 329 -12.31 -31.80 -2.57
C GLY A 329 -11.23 -31.60 -3.65
N GLU A 330 -11.60 -31.74 -4.92
CA GLU A 330 -10.66 -31.73 -6.06
C GLU A 330 -9.78 -30.48 -6.11
N ALA A 331 -10.31 -29.32 -5.70
CA ALA A 331 -9.58 -28.05 -5.71
C ALA A 331 -8.37 -28.04 -4.76
N ALA A 332 -8.37 -28.89 -3.73
CA ALA A 332 -7.30 -29.01 -2.75
C ALA A 332 -6.56 -30.37 -2.83
N ASN A 333 -6.86 -31.23 -3.80
CA ASN A 333 -6.43 -32.64 -3.81
C ASN A 333 -4.90 -32.80 -3.67
N GLN A 334 -4.13 -32.07 -4.47
CA GLN A 334 -2.65 -32.15 -4.44
C GLN A 334 -2.07 -31.74 -3.08
N SER A 335 -2.57 -30.66 -2.48
CA SER A 335 -2.13 -30.20 -1.16
C SER A 335 -2.59 -31.15 -0.05
N THR A 336 -3.77 -31.75 -0.21
CA THR A 336 -4.31 -32.74 0.72
C THR A 336 -3.49 -34.02 0.71
N ALA A 337 -3.12 -34.53 -0.47
CA ALA A 337 -2.23 -35.67 -0.63
C ALA A 337 -0.88 -35.46 0.08
N TYR A 338 -0.25 -34.30 -0.15
CA TYR A 338 1.02 -33.96 0.51
C TYR A 338 0.87 -33.82 2.04
N CYS A 339 -0.25 -33.25 2.51
CA CYS A 339 -0.55 -33.14 3.93
C CYS A 339 -0.72 -34.53 4.58
N LEU A 340 -1.46 -35.43 3.93
CA LEU A 340 -1.65 -36.82 4.38
C LEU A 340 -0.32 -37.59 4.41
N GLU A 341 0.59 -37.34 3.48
CA GLU A 341 1.94 -37.92 3.52
C GLU A 341 2.72 -37.47 4.76
N LEU A 342 2.70 -36.17 5.09
CA LEU A 342 3.36 -35.66 6.30
C LEU A 342 2.70 -36.19 7.57
N LEU A 343 1.37 -36.27 7.58
CA LEU A 343 0.62 -36.81 8.71
C LEU A 343 0.90 -38.31 8.90
N ALA A 344 1.04 -39.08 7.82
CA ALA A 344 1.48 -40.46 7.89
C ALA A 344 2.87 -40.56 8.51
N ARG A 345 3.81 -39.67 8.15
CA ARG A 345 5.16 -39.61 8.77
C ARG A 345 5.10 -39.32 10.26
N LYS A 346 4.25 -38.39 10.70
CA LYS A 346 4.03 -38.10 12.12
C LYS A 346 3.66 -39.35 12.93
N TYR A 347 2.81 -40.21 12.37
CA TYR A 347 2.33 -41.42 13.03
C TYR A 347 3.18 -42.69 12.79
N MET A 348 4.35 -42.58 12.14
CA MET A 348 5.33 -43.67 11.99
C MET A 348 6.06 -43.97 13.31
N THR A 349 5.30 -44.21 14.38
CA THR A 349 5.77 -44.55 15.72
C THR A 349 4.95 -45.71 16.25
N THR A 350 5.50 -46.49 17.18
CA THR A 350 4.75 -47.59 17.82
C THR A 350 3.82 -47.00 18.89
N PRO A 351 2.51 -47.29 18.91
CA PRO A 351 1.77 -48.31 18.15
C PRO A 351 0.99 -47.79 16.92
N THR A 352 1.21 -46.56 16.45
CA THR A 352 0.37 -45.88 15.45
C THR A 352 0.69 -46.17 13.98
N TRP A 353 1.59 -47.11 13.67
CA TRP A 353 1.97 -47.46 12.30
C TRP A 353 0.81 -47.83 11.37
N GLU A 354 -0.21 -48.50 11.91
CA GLU A 354 -1.41 -48.84 11.13
C GLU A 354 -2.17 -47.60 10.66
N LEU A 355 -2.22 -46.55 11.49
CA LEU A 355 -2.86 -45.28 11.12
C LEU A 355 -2.11 -44.59 9.99
N SER A 356 -0.77 -44.68 9.94
CA SER A 356 0.00 -44.17 8.80
C SER A 356 -0.39 -44.84 7.49
N ALA A 357 -0.62 -46.16 7.49
CA ALA A 357 -1.07 -46.87 6.30
C ALA A 357 -2.49 -46.44 5.89
N ASP A 358 -3.40 -46.33 6.86
CA ASP A 358 -4.78 -45.89 6.61
C ASP A 358 -4.84 -44.47 6.01
N LEU A 359 -3.99 -43.56 6.48
CA LEU A 359 -3.85 -42.20 5.93
C LEU A 359 -3.34 -42.19 4.49
N LEU A 360 -2.33 -43.02 4.17
CA LEU A 360 -1.79 -43.11 2.80
C LEU A 360 -2.77 -43.76 1.83
N LEU A 361 -3.61 -44.68 2.30
CA LEU A 361 -4.67 -45.30 1.49
C LEU A 361 -5.75 -44.30 1.04
N MET A 362 -5.87 -43.15 1.71
CA MET A 362 -6.76 -42.07 1.29
C MET A 362 -6.23 -41.28 0.08
N ILE A 363 -4.95 -41.44 -0.28
CA ILE A 363 -4.30 -40.73 -1.38
C ILE A 363 -4.44 -41.57 -2.68
N PRO A 364 -4.79 -40.97 -3.84
CA PRO A 364 -4.72 -41.66 -5.13
C PRO A 364 -3.26 -41.98 -5.52
N ASP A 365 -3.03 -43.06 -6.28
CA ASP A 365 -1.70 -43.48 -6.74
C ASP A 365 -0.66 -43.69 -5.61
N ASN A 366 -1.12 -44.24 -4.48
CA ASN A 366 -0.35 -44.39 -3.24
C ASN A 366 0.70 -45.52 -3.22
N HIS A 367 0.88 -46.27 -4.31
CA HIS A 367 1.74 -47.47 -4.34
C HIS A 367 3.18 -47.21 -3.87
N ILE A 368 3.77 -46.08 -4.27
CA ILE A 368 5.14 -45.72 -3.89
C ILE A 368 5.19 -45.30 -2.42
N LEU A 369 4.18 -44.58 -1.93
CA LEU A 369 4.11 -44.13 -0.53
C LEU A 369 3.93 -45.31 0.42
N LEU A 370 3.08 -46.27 0.08
CA LEU A 370 2.90 -47.50 0.84
C LEU A 370 4.17 -48.36 0.83
N ALA A 371 4.86 -48.45 -0.31
CA ALA A 371 6.14 -49.16 -0.39
C ALA A 371 7.20 -48.52 0.53
N LYS A 372 7.30 -47.19 0.54
CA LYS A 372 8.18 -46.45 1.46
C LYS A 372 7.85 -46.74 2.93
N LEU A 373 6.55 -46.69 3.29
CA LEU A 373 6.10 -46.97 4.65
C LEU A 373 6.47 -48.40 5.09
N CYS A 374 6.19 -49.39 4.24
CA CYS A 374 6.47 -50.80 4.52
C CYS A 374 7.98 -51.09 4.59
N ALA A 375 8.77 -50.50 3.67
CA ALA A 375 10.22 -50.64 3.67
C ALA A 375 10.87 -50.13 4.96
N PHE A 376 10.29 -49.13 5.63
CA PHE A 376 10.84 -48.55 6.86
C PHE A 376 10.27 -49.19 8.14
N TYR A 377 9.30 -50.10 8.04
CA TYR A 377 8.62 -50.68 9.21
C TYR A 377 9.58 -51.50 10.10
N PRO A 378 9.74 -51.17 11.39
CA PRO A 378 10.64 -51.86 12.31
C PRO A 378 9.94 -53.08 12.91
N GLY A 379 9.77 -54.14 12.12
CA GLY A 379 9.15 -55.40 12.54
C GLY A 379 9.98 -56.63 12.21
N SER A 380 9.65 -57.74 12.84
CA SER A 380 10.12 -59.08 12.42
C SER A 380 9.61 -59.42 11.02
N ALA A 381 10.24 -60.38 10.33
CA ALA A 381 9.83 -60.75 8.97
C ALA A 381 8.35 -61.15 8.85
N ALA A 382 7.79 -61.78 9.89
CA ALA A 382 6.37 -62.13 9.93
C ALA A 382 5.46 -60.90 10.07
N GLU A 383 5.81 -59.95 10.93
CA GLU A 383 5.07 -58.70 11.11
C GLU A 383 5.17 -57.81 9.87
N VAL A 384 6.34 -57.78 9.22
CA VAL A 384 6.55 -57.07 7.93
C VAL A 384 5.64 -57.64 6.85
N ASN A 385 5.61 -58.98 6.68
CA ASN A 385 4.74 -59.61 5.69
C ASN A 385 3.25 -59.40 5.99
N GLN A 386 2.85 -59.39 7.27
CA GLN A 386 1.48 -59.05 7.66
C GLN A 386 1.14 -57.59 7.31
N PHE A 387 2.09 -56.67 7.51
CA PHE A 387 1.92 -55.26 7.17
C PHE A 387 1.88 -55.04 5.65
N HIS A 388 2.71 -55.76 4.87
CA HIS A 388 2.64 -55.78 3.40
C HIS A 388 1.25 -56.20 2.92
N GLN A 389 0.70 -57.28 3.49
CA GLN A 389 -0.62 -57.77 3.14
C GLN A 389 -1.71 -56.73 3.36
N ARG A 390 -1.64 -55.97 4.47
CA ARG A 390 -2.57 -54.86 4.74
C ARG A 390 -2.47 -53.74 3.71
N CYS A 391 -1.25 -53.40 3.30
CA CYS A 391 -0.97 -52.39 2.30
C CYS A 391 -1.17 -52.87 0.85
N GLY A 392 -1.59 -54.13 0.64
CA GLY A 392 -1.77 -54.71 -0.70
C GLY A 392 -0.45 -54.91 -1.47
N LEU A 393 0.67 -55.08 -0.76
CA LEU A 393 2.00 -55.31 -1.33
C LEU A 393 2.38 -56.80 -1.29
N PRO A 394 3.26 -57.26 -2.21
CA PRO A 394 3.74 -58.64 -2.21
C PRO A 394 4.57 -58.98 -0.97
N SER A 395 4.69 -60.26 -0.67
CA SER A 395 5.56 -60.76 0.40
C SER A 395 7.03 -60.41 0.15
N ALA A 396 7.86 -60.39 1.20
CA ALA A 396 9.28 -60.07 1.08
C ALA A 396 10.02 -61.00 0.09
N GLU A 397 9.64 -62.27 0.01
CA GLU A 397 10.19 -63.25 -0.92
C GLU A 397 9.77 -62.98 -2.37
N GLU A 398 8.49 -62.64 -2.60
CA GLU A 398 8.00 -62.26 -3.92
C GLU A 398 8.63 -60.94 -4.40
N CYS A 399 8.79 -59.98 -3.50
CA CYS A 399 9.50 -58.74 -3.76
C CYS A 399 10.91 -59.00 -4.28
N LYS A 400 11.64 -59.97 -3.72
CA LYS A 400 12.98 -60.32 -4.21
C LYS A 400 12.95 -60.76 -5.68
N ALA A 401 12.04 -61.68 -6.02
CA ALA A 401 11.90 -62.15 -7.40
C ALA A 401 11.48 -61.03 -8.37
N MET A 402 10.57 -60.15 -7.94
CA MET A 402 10.15 -58.99 -8.73
C MET A 402 11.27 -57.96 -8.93
N ALA A 403 12.16 -57.80 -7.94
CA ALA A 403 13.31 -56.92 -8.05
C ALA A 403 14.31 -57.43 -9.10
N GLU A 404 14.61 -58.73 -9.08
CA GLU A 404 15.49 -59.38 -10.08
C GLU A 404 14.90 -59.29 -11.49
N ALA A 405 13.58 -59.48 -11.64
CA ALA A 405 12.90 -59.31 -12.91
C ALA A 405 12.98 -57.86 -13.43
N ALA A 406 12.71 -56.87 -12.58
CA ALA A 406 12.81 -55.46 -12.94
C ALA A 406 14.24 -55.06 -13.34
N MET A 407 15.26 -55.64 -12.69
CA MET A 407 16.66 -55.47 -13.10
C MET A 407 16.92 -56.01 -14.51
N CYS A 408 16.37 -57.18 -14.87
CA CYS A 408 16.49 -57.73 -16.22
C CYS A 408 15.77 -56.88 -17.28
N GLU A 409 14.69 -56.21 -16.91
CA GLU A 409 13.92 -55.31 -17.79
C GLU A 409 14.53 -53.90 -17.91
N GLY A 410 15.50 -53.56 -17.06
CA GLY A 410 16.15 -52.24 -17.02
C GLY A 410 15.37 -51.18 -16.24
N ASP A 411 14.29 -51.53 -15.53
CA ASP A 411 13.58 -50.62 -14.63
C ASP A 411 14.26 -50.58 -13.25
N LEU A 412 15.30 -49.76 -13.16
CA LEU A 412 16.09 -49.58 -11.93
C LEU A 412 15.25 -49.04 -10.76
N PHE A 413 14.23 -48.21 -11.02
CA PHE A 413 13.42 -47.63 -9.95
C PHE A 413 12.54 -48.69 -9.29
N SER A 414 11.86 -49.51 -10.09
CA SER A 414 11.09 -50.64 -9.55
C SER A 414 11.99 -51.70 -8.90
N ALA A 415 13.18 -51.96 -9.45
CA ALA A 415 14.14 -52.87 -8.84
C ALA A 415 14.57 -52.43 -7.43
N VAL A 416 14.95 -51.16 -7.26
CA VAL A 416 15.29 -50.58 -5.95
C VAL A 416 14.09 -50.65 -5.00
N LYS A 417 12.89 -50.29 -5.47
CA LYS A 417 11.65 -50.36 -4.68
C LYS A 417 11.40 -51.76 -4.12
N PHE A 418 11.50 -52.79 -4.96
CA PHE A 418 11.23 -54.17 -4.53
C PHE A 418 12.38 -54.76 -3.69
N HIS A 419 13.64 -54.40 -3.96
CA HIS A 419 14.75 -54.80 -3.08
C HIS A 419 14.60 -54.21 -1.67
N LEU A 420 14.14 -52.97 -1.52
CA LEU A 420 13.87 -52.36 -0.20
C LEU A 420 12.78 -53.10 0.59
N LEU A 421 11.79 -53.67 -0.10
CA LEU A 421 10.71 -54.47 0.51
C LEU A 421 11.13 -55.95 0.74
N SER A 422 12.29 -56.36 0.24
CA SER A 422 12.76 -57.73 0.35
C SER A 422 13.57 -57.98 1.63
N SER A 423 14.02 -59.22 1.82
CA SER A 423 14.96 -59.57 2.88
C SER A 423 16.36 -58.96 2.70
N GLU A 424 16.68 -58.39 1.54
CA GLU A 424 18.01 -57.88 1.16
C GLU A 424 17.96 -56.39 0.73
N PRO A 425 17.63 -55.47 1.65
CA PRO A 425 17.51 -54.05 1.33
C PRO A 425 18.86 -53.37 0.98
N GLU A 426 19.99 -53.98 1.34
CA GLU A 426 21.34 -53.47 1.02
C GLU A 426 21.61 -53.43 -0.49
N ASN A 427 21.07 -54.38 -1.25
CA ASN A 427 21.20 -54.41 -2.71
C ASN A 427 20.53 -53.19 -3.36
N ALA A 428 19.44 -52.71 -2.77
CA ALA A 428 18.75 -51.51 -3.23
C ALA A 428 19.65 -50.27 -3.13
N LEU A 429 20.43 -50.15 -2.05
CA LEU A 429 21.39 -49.06 -1.87
C LEU A 429 22.49 -49.11 -2.92
N TRP A 430 23.06 -50.30 -3.17
CA TRP A 430 24.14 -50.43 -4.14
C TRP A 430 23.68 -50.03 -5.55
N ILE A 431 22.56 -50.59 -6.00
CA ILE A 431 22.00 -50.29 -7.33
C ILE A 431 21.60 -48.82 -7.46
N GLY A 432 20.86 -48.30 -6.47
CA GLY A 432 20.35 -46.94 -6.53
C GLY A 432 21.44 -45.87 -6.40
N LEU A 433 22.45 -46.07 -5.55
CA LEU A 433 23.56 -45.14 -5.40
C LEU A 433 24.45 -45.12 -6.63
N ASP A 434 24.73 -46.28 -7.25
CA ASP A 434 25.51 -46.34 -8.49
C ASP A 434 24.82 -45.54 -9.60
N HIS A 435 23.51 -45.75 -9.79
CA HIS A 435 22.70 -44.99 -10.74
C HIS A 435 22.70 -43.48 -10.46
N VAL A 436 22.52 -43.05 -9.20
CA VAL A 436 22.54 -41.63 -8.83
C VAL A 436 23.91 -41.01 -9.10
N LYS A 437 25.00 -41.71 -8.77
CA LYS A 437 26.36 -41.23 -9.01
C LYS A 437 26.64 -41.09 -10.51
N GLU A 438 26.22 -42.07 -11.31
CA GLU A 438 26.33 -42.00 -12.77
C GLU A 438 25.57 -40.78 -13.32
N GLN A 439 24.32 -40.56 -12.90
CA GLN A 439 23.57 -39.38 -13.34
C GLN A 439 24.25 -38.06 -12.95
N MET A 440 24.74 -37.96 -11.72
CA MET A 440 25.40 -36.73 -11.23
C MET A 440 26.74 -36.44 -11.90
N THR A 441 27.39 -37.43 -12.53
CA THR A 441 28.59 -37.19 -13.36
C THR A 441 28.27 -36.59 -14.72
N GLY A 442 27.02 -36.64 -15.18
CA GLY A 442 26.56 -35.95 -16.39
C GLY A 442 26.56 -34.42 -16.26
N SER A 443 26.68 -33.70 -17.37
CA SER A 443 26.70 -32.23 -17.37
C SER A 443 25.34 -31.57 -17.11
N ASP A 444 24.24 -32.29 -17.40
CA ASP A 444 22.88 -31.74 -17.50
C ASP A 444 21.87 -32.39 -16.54
N TRP A 445 22.35 -32.96 -15.43
CA TRP A 445 21.45 -33.53 -14.42
C TRP A 445 20.65 -32.44 -13.70
N THR A 446 19.45 -32.80 -13.25
CA THR A 446 18.56 -31.92 -12.50
C THR A 446 18.17 -32.56 -11.18
N MET A 447 17.78 -31.76 -10.19
CA MET A 447 17.34 -32.31 -8.90
C MET A 447 16.20 -33.33 -9.06
N ASP A 448 15.30 -33.10 -10.00
CA ASP A 448 14.12 -33.96 -10.21
C ASP A 448 14.49 -35.33 -10.81
N SER A 449 15.66 -35.46 -11.47
CA SER A 449 16.11 -36.75 -12.00
C SER A 449 16.70 -37.67 -10.91
N VAL A 450 17.24 -37.08 -9.84
CA VAL A 450 17.97 -37.80 -8.78
C VAL A 450 17.13 -37.96 -7.50
N GLN A 451 16.32 -36.95 -7.15
CA GLN A 451 15.58 -36.91 -5.89
C GLN A 451 14.63 -38.09 -5.67
N PRO A 452 13.86 -38.58 -6.67
CA PRO A 452 12.94 -39.71 -6.45
C PRO A 452 13.66 -40.99 -6.00
N MET A 453 14.84 -41.28 -6.57
CA MET A 453 15.64 -42.45 -6.23
C MET A 453 16.23 -42.34 -4.81
N LEU A 454 16.80 -41.17 -4.47
CA LEU A 454 17.32 -40.91 -3.12
C LEU A 454 16.22 -40.95 -2.05
N ASP A 455 15.06 -40.36 -2.36
CA ASP A 455 13.92 -40.35 -1.45
C ASP A 455 13.42 -41.78 -1.19
N LEU A 456 13.36 -42.64 -2.21
CA LEU A 456 13.02 -44.05 -2.04
C LEU A 456 14.05 -44.79 -1.16
N MET A 457 15.34 -44.67 -1.46
CA MET A 457 16.42 -45.30 -0.67
C MET A 457 16.47 -44.82 0.78
N SER A 458 16.01 -43.60 1.07
CA SER A 458 15.99 -43.07 2.43
C SER A 458 15.04 -43.79 3.40
N TYR A 459 14.13 -44.62 2.88
CA TYR A 459 13.22 -45.45 3.68
C TYR A 459 13.79 -46.83 4.01
N ILE A 460 15.09 -47.08 3.77
CA ILE A 460 15.73 -48.29 4.28
C ILE A 460 15.65 -48.36 5.82
N ARG A 461 15.38 -49.55 6.35
CA ARG A 461 15.34 -49.80 7.79
C ARG A 461 16.67 -49.42 8.46
N THR A 462 16.57 -48.83 9.64
CA THR A 462 17.71 -48.30 10.38
C THR A 462 18.73 -49.38 10.77
N ASP A 463 18.28 -50.58 11.12
CA ASP A 463 19.14 -51.73 11.45
C ASP A 463 20.02 -52.16 10.27
N SER A 464 19.43 -52.16 9.08
CA SER A 464 20.07 -52.52 7.82
C SER A 464 21.02 -51.41 7.37
N LEU A 465 20.63 -50.15 7.56
CA LEU A 465 21.47 -48.99 7.26
C LEU A 465 22.72 -48.93 8.14
N VAL A 466 22.63 -49.16 9.45
CA VAL A 466 23.82 -49.15 10.33
C VAL A 466 24.85 -50.22 9.94
N THR A 467 24.38 -51.32 9.36
CA THR A 467 25.24 -52.43 8.91
C THR A 467 25.85 -52.17 7.52
N ALA A 468 25.21 -51.35 6.70
CA ALA A 468 25.62 -51.08 5.34
C ALA A 468 26.89 -50.19 5.27
N LYS A 469 27.83 -50.57 4.40
CA LYS A 469 29.04 -49.78 4.12
C LYS A 469 28.76 -48.47 3.36
N LEU A 470 27.59 -48.37 2.73
CA LEU A 470 27.23 -47.27 1.82
C LEU A 470 26.39 -46.17 2.49
N THR A 471 26.17 -46.27 3.80
CA THR A 471 25.38 -45.32 4.59
C THR A 471 25.93 -43.90 4.48
N ASP A 472 27.25 -43.78 4.45
CA ASP A 472 27.94 -42.50 4.36
C ASP A 472 27.66 -41.79 3.03
N GLU A 473 27.65 -42.55 1.92
CA GLU A 473 27.35 -42.01 0.59
C GLU A 473 25.89 -41.54 0.50
N LEU A 474 24.95 -42.33 1.03
CA LEU A 474 23.54 -41.97 1.05
C LEU A 474 23.30 -40.67 1.85
N LEU A 475 23.89 -40.56 3.04
CA LEU A 475 23.75 -39.37 3.90
C LEU A 475 24.28 -38.11 3.20
N ILE A 476 25.43 -38.21 2.53
CA ILE A 476 26.05 -37.08 1.82
C ILE A 476 25.20 -36.64 0.62
N LEU A 477 24.72 -37.59 -0.18
CA LEU A 477 23.89 -37.28 -1.35
C LEU A 477 22.52 -36.72 -0.93
N CYS A 478 21.88 -37.29 0.08
CA CYS A 478 20.64 -36.75 0.64
C CYS A 478 20.84 -35.36 1.25
N GLY A 479 21.96 -35.11 1.94
CA GLY A 479 22.30 -33.80 2.49
C GLY A 479 22.47 -32.74 1.39
N TYR A 480 23.21 -33.06 0.32
CA TYR A 480 23.42 -32.14 -0.80
C TYR A 480 22.13 -31.85 -1.56
N ILE A 481 21.39 -32.89 -1.98
CA ILE A 481 20.12 -32.73 -2.70
C ILE A 481 19.08 -32.05 -1.80
N GLY A 482 19.07 -32.34 -0.50
CA GLY A 482 18.26 -31.64 0.48
C GLY A 482 18.62 -30.15 0.57
N GLY A 483 19.90 -29.79 0.49
CA GLY A 483 20.36 -28.40 0.39
C GLY A 483 19.82 -27.68 -0.85
N LEU A 484 19.89 -28.32 -2.01
CA LEU A 484 19.31 -27.77 -3.24
C LEU A 484 17.79 -27.64 -3.16
N LEU A 485 17.09 -28.62 -2.57
CA LEU A 485 15.65 -28.59 -2.35
C LEU A 485 15.24 -27.52 -1.33
N ALA A 486 16.05 -27.27 -0.31
CA ALA A 486 15.87 -26.17 0.64
C ALA A 486 15.97 -24.81 -0.05
N ILE A 487 16.92 -24.63 -0.98
CA ILE A 487 17.01 -23.43 -1.81
C ILE A 487 15.75 -23.27 -2.66
N ARG A 488 15.29 -24.35 -3.31
CA ARG A 488 14.04 -24.35 -4.11
C ARG A 488 12.83 -23.88 -3.32
N ARG A 489 12.71 -24.33 -2.07
CA ARG A 489 11.58 -24.02 -1.17
C ARG A 489 11.76 -22.71 -0.38
N GLN A 490 12.87 -22.00 -0.56
CA GLN A 490 13.24 -20.79 0.18
C GLN A 490 13.39 -21.01 1.70
N TYR A 491 13.90 -22.17 2.10
CA TYR A 491 14.23 -22.48 3.51
C TYR A 491 15.61 -21.92 3.88
N SER A 492 15.76 -20.59 3.76
CA SER A 492 17.06 -19.90 3.83
C SER A 492 17.86 -20.20 5.10
N ASN A 493 17.19 -20.45 6.23
CA ASN A 493 17.86 -20.71 7.52
C ASN A 493 18.62 -22.04 7.54
N ILE A 494 18.12 -23.08 6.88
CA ILE A 494 18.72 -24.42 6.92
C ILE A 494 19.68 -24.68 5.77
N VAL A 495 19.67 -23.87 4.71
CA VAL A 495 20.59 -24.05 3.55
C VAL A 495 22.05 -24.09 3.99
N PRO A 496 22.57 -23.13 4.78
CA PRO A 496 23.94 -23.22 5.28
C PRO A 496 24.20 -24.46 6.13
N ALA A 497 23.24 -24.87 6.95
CA ALA A 497 23.37 -26.03 7.82
C ALA A 497 23.46 -27.34 7.02
N LEU A 498 22.70 -27.47 5.91
CA LEU A 498 22.75 -28.63 5.02
C LEU A 498 24.09 -28.72 4.26
N TYR A 499 24.60 -27.60 3.76
CA TYR A 499 25.91 -27.56 3.11
C TYR A 499 27.06 -27.88 4.07
N GLU A 500 26.99 -27.36 5.30
CA GLU A 500 27.97 -27.66 6.35
C GLU A 500 27.88 -29.13 6.77
N TYR A 501 26.68 -29.67 6.95
CA TYR A 501 26.43 -31.09 7.21
C TYR A 501 27.09 -31.98 6.15
N THR A 502 26.83 -31.73 4.86
CA THR A 502 27.43 -32.48 3.76
C THR A 502 28.95 -32.34 3.74
N SER A 503 29.47 -31.13 3.98
CA SER A 503 30.91 -30.87 4.02
C SER A 503 31.61 -31.59 5.17
N GLN A 504 30.99 -31.66 6.35
CA GLN A 504 31.54 -32.36 7.51
C GLN A 504 31.57 -33.88 7.30
N LEU A 505 30.54 -34.44 6.67
CA LEU A 505 30.52 -35.87 6.31
C LEU A 505 31.61 -36.20 5.29
N LEU A 506 31.76 -35.40 4.23
CA LEU A 506 32.83 -35.55 3.23
C LEU A 506 34.25 -35.45 3.82
N LYS A 507 34.45 -34.61 4.85
CA LYS A 507 35.76 -34.45 5.52
C LYS A 507 36.11 -35.64 6.43
N ARG A 508 35.11 -36.25 7.07
CA ARG A 508 35.31 -37.26 8.13
C ARG A 508 35.28 -38.69 7.61
N ARG A 509 34.76 -38.93 6.40
CA ARG A 509 34.44 -40.26 5.88
C ARG A 509 35.10 -40.47 4.52
N GLU A 510 35.63 -41.66 4.29
CA GLU A 510 36.20 -42.05 2.99
C GLU A 510 35.06 -42.57 2.10
N VAL A 511 34.62 -41.77 1.14
CA VAL A 511 33.46 -42.06 0.28
C VAL A 511 33.75 -41.79 -1.20
N CYS A 512 33.08 -42.52 -2.09
CA CYS A 512 33.20 -42.35 -3.54
C CYS A 512 31.94 -41.66 -4.10
N VAL A 513 31.84 -40.35 -3.92
CA VAL A 513 30.73 -39.53 -4.43
C VAL A 513 31.23 -38.44 -5.40
N PRO A 514 30.44 -38.06 -6.43
CA PRO A 514 30.82 -37.05 -7.41
C PRO A 514 30.65 -35.61 -6.87
N LEU A 515 31.14 -35.36 -5.65
CA LEU A 515 31.05 -34.06 -4.96
C LEU A 515 32.40 -33.68 -4.36
N LYS A 516 32.75 -32.40 -4.43
CA LYS A 516 33.97 -31.84 -3.84
C LYS A 516 33.63 -30.78 -2.80
N ILE A 517 34.39 -30.75 -1.71
CA ILE A 517 34.20 -29.75 -0.63
C ILE A 517 34.35 -28.32 -1.16
N ASP A 518 35.32 -28.08 -2.05
CA ASP A 518 35.54 -26.76 -2.65
C ASP A 518 34.33 -26.30 -3.46
N GLN A 519 33.72 -27.21 -4.22
CA GLN A 519 32.49 -26.92 -4.98
C GLN A 519 31.34 -26.53 -4.05
N LEU A 520 31.13 -27.25 -2.94
CA LEU A 520 30.09 -26.92 -1.96
C LEU A 520 30.29 -25.52 -1.37
N SER A 521 31.53 -25.14 -1.07
CA SER A 521 31.85 -23.82 -0.53
C SER A 521 31.56 -22.70 -1.53
N VAL A 522 31.94 -22.89 -2.80
CA VAL A 522 31.69 -21.92 -3.88
C VAL A 522 30.20 -21.76 -4.15
N GLU A 523 29.45 -22.87 -4.23
CA GLU A 523 28.00 -22.84 -4.43
C GLU A 523 27.28 -22.11 -3.28
N LEU A 524 27.66 -22.39 -2.03
CA LEU A 524 27.07 -21.75 -0.86
C LEU A 524 27.37 -20.24 -0.81
N ASP A 525 28.60 -19.84 -1.11
CA ASP A 525 29.00 -18.44 -1.13
C ASP A 525 28.34 -17.67 -2.29
N ALA A 526 28.20 -18.30 -3.46
CA ALA A 526 27.45 -17.76 -4.59
C ALA A 526 25.96 -17.56 -4.23
N TRP A 527 25.34 -18.56 -3.60
CA TRP A 527 23.96 -18.46 -3.10
C TRP A 527 23.80 -17.32 -2.08
N ARG A 528 24.67 -17.22 -1.07
CA ARG A 528 24.64 -16.12 -0.08
C ARG A 528 24.77 -14.75 -0.74
N ALA A 529 25.70 -14.60 -1.67
CA ALA A 529 25.96 -13.33 -2.35
C ALA A 529 24.79 -12.87 -3.24
N CYS A 530 24.04 -13.81 -3.82
CA CYS A 530 22.91 -13.49 -4.70
C CYS A 530 21.56 -13.36 -3.97
N THR A 531 21.41 -13.98 -2.79
CA THR A 531 20.12 -14.02 -2.07
C THR A 531 20.07 -13.13 -0.83
N GLN A 532 21.20 -12.86 -0.17
CA GLN A 532 21.23 -11.97 0.99
C GLN A 532 21.43 -10.52 0.54
N SER A 533 20.68 -9.58 1.13
CA SER A 533 20.87 -8.14 0.92
C SER A 533 22.15 -7.66 1.62
N ASN A 534 23.29 -7.99 1.03
CA ASN A 534 24.59 -7.46 1.45
C ASN A 534 24.90 -6.16 0.72
N SER A 535 25.64 -5.26 1.36
CA SER A 535 26.03 -3.95 0.82
C SER A 535 26.89 -4.02 -0.44
N ASN A 536 27.48 -5.17 -0.74
CA ASN A 536 28.33 -5.40 -1.91
C ASN A 536 27.58 -6.24 -2.95
N PRO A 537 27.54 -5.83 -4.24
CA PRO A 537 26.93 -6.61 -5.29
C PRO A 537 27.72 -7.92 -5.56
N PRO A 538 27.05 -9.01 -5.97
CA PRO A 538 27.72 -10.27 -6.28
C PRO A 538 28.66 -10.11 -7.48
N SER A 539 29.81 -10.78 -7.41
CA SER A 539 30.79 -10.82 -8.51
C SER A 539 30.25 -11.59 -9.72
N GLU A 540 30.86 -11.42 -10.89
CA GLU A 540 30.45 -12.11 -12.12
C GLU A 540 30.54 -13.64 -11.97
N CYS A 541 31.64 -14.16 -11.42
CA CYS A 541 31.81 -15.58 -11.14
C CYS A 541 30.75 -16.11 -10.16
N GLN A 542 30.38 -15.33 -9.13
CA GLN A 542 29.31 -15.73 -8.20
C GLN A 542 27.95 -15.81 -8.88
N ARG A 543 27.66 -14.91 -9.84
CA ARG A 543 26.41 -14.96 -10.62
C ARG A 543 26.37 -16.14 -11.57
N GLU A 544 27.49 -16.47 -12.21
CA GLU A 544 27.59 -17.63 -13.10
C GLU A 544 27.35 -18.94 -12.33
N GLU A 545 28.00 -19.10 -11.17
CA GLU A 545 27.80 -20.27 -10.30
C GLU A 545 26.37 -20.35 -9.77
N PHE A 546 25.79 -19.22 -9.36
CA PHE A 546 24.39 -19.17 -8.95
C PHE A 546 23.44 -19.54 -10.10
N SER A 547 23.73 -19.10 -11.33
CA SER A 547 22.95 -19.46 -12.53
C SER A 547 23.05 -20.96 -12.86
N CYS A 548 24.22 -21.58 -12.64
CA CYS A 548 24.38 -23.03 -12.74
C CYS A 548 23.53 -23.76 -11.69
N LEU A 549 23.52 -23.27 -10.46
CA LEU A 549 22.71 -23.81 -9.38
C LEU A 549 21.21 -23.65 -9.65
N GLU A 550 20.77 -22.50 -10.17
CA GLU A 550 19.38 -22.29 -10.60
C GLU A 550 18.94 -23.27 -11.68
N ARG A 551 19.79 -23.56 -12.67
CA ARG A 551 19.48 -24.57 -13.71
C ARG A 551 19.25 -25.96 -13.12
N ARG A 552 19.99 -26.37 -12.09
CA ARG A 552 19.81 -27.66 -11.41
C ARG A 552 18.54 -27.70 -10.55
N ILE A 553 18.14 -26.53 -10.02
CA ILE A 553 17.03 -26.40 -9.07
C ILE A 553 15.70 -26.10 -9.76
N GLN A 554 15.68 -25.57 -10.98
CA GLN A 554 14.44 -25.27 -11.68
C GLN A 554 13.54 -26.53 -11.74
N PRO A 555 12.25 -26.40 -11.36
CA PRO A 555 11.32 -27.51 -11.38
C PRO A 555 11.01 -27.91 -12.82
N THR A 556 10.97 -29.22 -13.09
CA THR A 556 10.56 -29.77 -14.39
C THR A 556 9.07 -29.56 -14.63
N ASP A 557 8.27 -29.53 -13.54
CA ASP A 557 6.85 -29.20 -13.54
C ASP A 557 6.55 -28.08 -12.53
N SER A 558 6.08 -26.94 -13.05
CA SER A 558 5.70 -25.77 -12.24
C SER A 558 4.46 -26.06 -11.36
N ALA A 559 3.65 -27.06 -11.72
CA ALA A 559 2.46 -27.46 -10.96
C ALA A 559 2.79 -28.29 -9.70
N ALA A 560 3.97 -28.91 -9.61
CA ALA A 560 4.36 -29.80 -8.51
C ALA A 560 4.77 -29.07 -7.21
N LEU A 561 5.00 -27.77 -7.28
CA LEU A 561 5.52 -26.97 -6.16
C LEU A 561 4.42 -26.52 -5.21
N VAL A 562 4.14 -27.34 -4.20
CA VAL A 562 3.06 -27.08 -3.24
C VAL A 562 3.44 -26.06 -2.16
N LEU A 563 4.72 -25.89 -1.81
CA LEU A 563 5.13 -25.10 -0.64
C LEU A 563 6.38 -24.24 -0.88
N TRP A 564 6.26 -22.94 -0.64
CA TRP A 564 7.33 -21.95 -0.69
C TRP A 564 7.33 -21.11 0.59
N GLY A 565 8.53 -20.81 1.10
CA GLY A 565 8.76 -19.96 2.28
C GLY A 565 8.85 -20.75 3.58
N ALA A 566 9.49 -20.15 4.59
CA ALA A 566 9.80 -20.80 5.86
C ALA A 566 8.56 -21.35 6.60
N ASP A 567 8.75 -22.46 7.32
CA ASP A 567 7.72 -22.96 8.24
C ASP A 567 7.67 -22.09 9.49
N TYR A 568 6.46 -21.92 10.04
CA TYR A 568 6.23 -21.05 11.18
C TYR A 568 5.08 -21.57 12.03
N VAL A 569 5.41 -22.32 13.07
CA VAL A 569 4.44 -22.97 13.95
C VAL A 569 3.82 -21.98 14.95
N THR A 570 2.66 -22.35 15.48
CA THR A 570 2.04 -21.60 16.57
C THR A 570 2.92 -21.59 17.81
N GLY A 571 3.06 -20.40 18.42
CA GLY A 571 3.93 -20.18 19.55
C GLY A 571 5.40 -19.91 19.19
N SER A 572 5.78 -19.80 17.91
CA SER A 572 7.16 -19.46 17.50
C SER A 572 7.68 -18.13 18.06
N ASN A 573 6.79 -17.18 18.35
CA ASN A 573 7.14 -15.89 18.97
C ASN A 573 7.14 -15.91 20.50
N LEU A 574 6.89 -17.06 21.14
CA LEU A 574 6.92 -17.12 22.60
C LEU A 574 8.34 -16.89 23.11
N PRO A 575 8.52 -16.07 24.17
CA PRO A 575 9.83 -15.81 24.73
C PRO A 575 10.47 -17.09 25.27
N SER A 576 11.79 -17.20 25.16
CA SER A 576 12.55 -18.31 25.74
C SER A 576 12.43 -18.30 27.27
N HIS A 577 12.08 -19.44 27.87
CA HIS A 577 12.11 -19.62 29.33
C HIS A 577 13.56 -19.71 29.86
N SER A 578 13.72 -19.86 31.18
CA SER A 578 15.00 -19.84 31.92
C SER A 578 16.06 -20.84 31.44
N ASP A 579 15.68 -21.92 30.78
CA ASP A 579 16.60 -22.88 30.17
C ASP A 579 16.87 -22.47 28.72
N VAL A 580 17.83 -21.54 28.55
CA VAL A 580 18.22 -21.02 27.24
C VAL A 580 18.87 -22.12 26.42
N GLN A 581 18.16 -22.62 25.39
CA GLN A 581 18.72 -23.52 24.40
C GLN A 581 19.19 -22.74 23.17
N LEU A 582 20.40 -23.05 22.70
CA LEU A 582 20.98 -22.48 21.49
C LEU A 582 20.75 -23.43 20.32
N SER A 583 20.31 -22.89 19.19
CA SER A 583 20.18 -23.66 17.95
C SER A 583 21.55 -24.11 17.47
N CYS A 584 21.73 -25.40 17.20
CA CYS A 584 22.98 -25.91 16.64
C CYS A 584 23.21 -25.48 15.18
N PHE A 585 22.19 -24.94 14.49
CA PHE A 585 22.33 -24.40 13.14
C PHE A 585 22.85 -22.96 13.13
N THR A 586 22.33 -22.11 14.02
CA THR A 586 22.60 -20.66 13.99
C THR A 586 23.44 -20.16 15.16
N GLY A 587 23.56 -20.94 16.23
CA GLY A 587 24.18 -20.52 17.49
C GLY A 587 23.36 -19.48 18.27
N GLN A 588 22.14 -19.17 17.82
CA GLN A 588 21.25 -18.19 18.44
C GLN A 588 20.30 -18.85 19.44
N ILE A 589 19.76 -18.04 20.35
CA ILE A 589 18.74 -18.48 21.32
C ILE A 589 17.48 -18.89 20.55
N ILE A 590 16.96 -20.07 20.86
CA ILE A 590 15.70 -20.55 20.28
C ILE A 590 14.53 -19.83 20.97
N GLN A 591 13.69 -19.19 20.16
CA GLN A 591 12.38 -18.65 20.58
C GLN A 591 11.28 -19.64 20.20
N GLY A 592 10.25 -19.75 21.04
CA GLY A 592 9.16 -20.71 20.83
C GLY A 592 9.55 -22.19 21.06
N PRO A 593 8.84 -23.13 20.40
CA PRO A 593 9.03 -24.57 20.60
C PRO A 593 10.42 -25.06 20.16
N VAL A 594 11.03 -25.90 21.01
CA VAL A 594 12.36 -26.48 20.78
C VAL A 594 12.23 -27.95 20.38
N PHE A 595 13.04 -28.38 19.42
CA PHE A 595 13.21 -29.77 19.04
C PHE A 595 14.59 -30.28 19.46
N LEU A 596 14.62 -31.26 20.36
CA LEU A 596 15.85 -31.92 20.84
C LEU A 596 16.24 -33.04 19.88
N LEU A 597 17.52 -33.08 19.51
CA LEU A 597 18.09 -34.15 18.69
C LEU A 597 18.37 -35.40 19.53
N GLU A 598 18.67 -36.51 18.87
CA GLU A 598 18.81 -37.83 19.50
C GLU A 598 19.94 -37.95 20.54
N ASP A 599 20.89 -37.01 20.54
CA ASP A 599 21.99 -36.96 21.52
C ASP A 599 21.56 -36.38 22.88
N GLY A 600 20.34 -35.86 22.97
CA GLY A 600 19.78 -35.21 24.15
C GLY A 600 20.49 -33.91 24.56
N LYS A 601 21.36 -33.37 23.70
CA LYS A 601 22.17 -32.18 23.98
C LYS A 601 22.00 -31.10 22.93
N SER A 602 21.98 -31.50 21.67
CA SER A 602 21.85 -30.60 20.54
C SER A 602 20.37 -30.29 20.31
N ALA A 603 20.07 -29.01 20.06
CA ALA A 603 18.71 -28.52 19.89
C ALA A 603 18.61 -27.63 18.66
N ILE A 604 17.45 -27.63 18.02
CA ILE A 604 17.08 -26.71 16.93
C ILE A 604 15.67 -26.17 17.17
N SER A 605 15.32 -25.06 16.52
CA SER A 605 13.93 -24.60 16.57
C SER A 605 13.02 -25.62 15.89
N LEU A 606 11.77 -25.74 16.36
CA LEU A 606 10.81 -26.64 15.72
C LEU A 606 10.57 -26.27 14.24
N ASN A 607 10.59 -24.98 13.91
CA ASN A 607 10.50 -24.49 12.52
C ASN A 607 11.64 -25.03 11.66
N ASP A 608 12.88 -24.94 12.13
CA ASP A 608 14.05 -25.46 11.40
C ASP A 608 14.00 -26.98 11.28
N ALA A 609 13.54 -27.67 12.32
CA ALA A 609 13.37 -29.13 12.30
C ALA A 609 12.36 -29.57 11.24
N LEU A 610 11.20 -28.92 11.16
CA LEU A 610 10.17 -29.17 10.15
C LEU A 610 10.67 -28.91 8.73
N MET A 611 11.31 -27.76 8.52
CA MET A 611 11.92 -27.42 7.22
C MET A 611 12.97 -28.45 6.82
N TRP A 612 13.81 -28.89 7.78
CA TRP A 612 14.84 -29.90 7.57
C TRP A 612 14.22 -31.25 7.20
N ALA A 613 13.27 -31.77 7.98
CA ALA A 613 12.64 -33.07 7.76
C ALA A 613 11.88 -33.16 6.42
N LYS A 614 11.41 -32.02 5.90
CA LYS A 614 10.75 -31.90 4.60
C LYS A 614 11.71 -31.99 3.41
N VAL A 615 13.02 -31.82 3.61
CA VAL A 615 14.03 -31.80 2.52
C VAL A 615 15.17 -32.80 2.70
N ASN A 616 15.47 -33.20 3.93
CA ASN A 616 16.47 -34.21 4.28
C ASN A 616 15.89 -35.16 5.35
N PRO A 617 15.79 -36.47 5.06
CA PRO A 617 15.17 -37.42 5.98
C PRO A 617 16.05 -37.71 7.22
N PHE A 618 17.36 -37.49 7.15
CA PHE A 618 18.28 -37.90 8.21
C PHE A 618 18.58 -36.79 9.21
N SER A 619 18.94 -37.18 10.44
CA SER A 619 19.33 -36.26 11.51
C SER A 619 20.55 -35.41 11.10
N PRO A 620 20.55 -34.11 11.47
CA PRO A 620 21.70 -33.24 11.27
C PRO A 620 22.97 -33.69 12.03
N LEU A 621 22.87 -34.65 12.96
CA LEU A 621 24.06 -35.21 13.63
C LEU A 621 24.83 -36.21 12.77
N GLY A 622 24.28 -36.64 11.63
CA GLY A 622 24.94 -37.57 10.70
C GLY A 622 25.00 -39.02 11.22
N THR A 623 24.11 -39.37 12.13
CA THR A 623 24.01 -40.70 12.78
C THR A 623 23.36 -41.77 11.90
N GLY A 624 22.68 -41.39 10.83
CA GLY A 624 21.84 -42.31 10.04
C GLY A 624 20.41 -42.45 10.57
N LEU A 625 20.08 -41.88 11.73
CA LEU A 625 18.72 -41.85 12.23
C LEU A 625 17.85 -40.88 11.44
N ARG A 626 16.57 -41.23 11.29
CA ARG A 626 15.57 -40.36 10.66
C ARG A 626 15.11 -39.29 11.64
N ILE A 627 15.01 -38.04 11.18
CA ILE A 627 14.41 -36.96 11.96
C ILE A 627 12.90 -36.88 11.70
N ASN A 628 12.10 -36.79 12.76
CA ASN A 628 10.65 -36.70 12.67
C ASN A 628 10.09 -35.66 13.67
N PRO A 629 9.89 -34.40 13.23
CA PRO A 629 9.42 -33.31 14.08
C PRO A 629 7.94 -32.94 13.88
N PHE A 630 7.18 -33.72 13.11
CA PHE A 630 5.79 -33.41 12.72
C PHE A 630 4.77 -33.56 13.87
#